data_AF-A0AAN9AQI0-F1
#
_entry.id   AF-A0AAN9AQI0-F1
#
_cell.length_a   1.000
_cell.length_b   1.000
_cell.length_c   1.000
_cell.angle_alpha   90.00
_cell.angle_beta   90.00
_cell.angle_gamma   90.00
#
_symmetry.space_group_name_H-M   'P 1'
#
loop_
_entity.id
_entity.type
_entity.pdbx_description
1 polymer ?
#
loop_
_entity_poly.entity_id
_entity_poly.type
_entity_poly.pdbx_seq_one_letter_code
_entity_poly.pdbx_strand_id
1 'polypeptide(L)'
;MAEARVQNRQVVITTTLVEYNPPTPPQGSGPHRYQFALYPLNESVPAADVPTHRGGFDLAAFASDLGLGNPVASFQFTAEN
;
A
#
# COMPACT_ATOMS: atom_id res chain seq x y z
N MET A 1 0.36 -10.80 19.02
CA MET A 1 0.84 -9.40 18.88
C MET A 1 2.08 -9.47 18.00
N ALA A 2 2.05 -8.91 16.79
CA ALA A 2 3.17 -8.98 15.84
C ALA A 2 3.57 -7.55 15.44
N GLU A 3 4.80 -7.16 15.80
CA GLU A 3 5.40 -5.87 15.46
C GLU A 3 6.12 -5.97 14.11
N ALA A 4 5.93 -5.00 13.22
CA ALA A 4 6.86 -4.77 12.13
C ALA A 4 8.09 -4.05 12.69
N ARG A 5 9.26 -4.71 12.71
CA ARG A 5 10.53 -4.09 13.08
C ARG A 5 11.39 -3.84 11.85
N VAL A 6 11.84 -2.60 11.69
CA VAL A 6 12.93 -2.27 10.76
C VAL A 6 14.24 -2.51 11.50
N GLN A 7 14.93 -3.61 11.20
CA GLN A 7 16.32 -3.85 11.60
C GLN A 7 17.23 -3.69 10.38
N ASN A 8 18.34 -2.96 10.52
CA ASN A 8 19.38 -2.84 9.49
C ASN A 8 18.88 -2.39 8.09
N ARG A 9 17.88 -1.50 8.02
CA ARG A 9 17.23 -1.03 6.77
C ARG A 9 16.54 -2.13 5.95
N GLN A 10 16.26 -3.29 6.54
CA GLN A 10 15.47 -4.33 5.88
C GLN A 10 14.00 -4.23 6.32
N VAL A 11 13.11 -4.35 5.35
CA VAL A 11 11.68 -4.51 5.60
C VAL A 11 11.42 -6.00 5.76
N VAL A 12 11.08 -6.43 6.97
CA VAL A 12 10.59 -7.79 7.22
C VAL A 12 9.09 -7.79 6.98
N ILE A 13 8.65 -8.48 5.94
CA ILE A 13 7.23 -8.64 5.62
C ILE A 13 6.72 -9.87 6.36
N THR A 14 5.79 -9.66 7.29
CA THR A 14 5.19 -10.73 8.10
C THR A 14 3.88 -11.24 7.51
N THR A 15 3.15 -10.39 6.78
CA THR A 15 1.88 -10.73 6.16
C THR A 15 1.70 -9.90 4.90
N THR A 16 1.29 -10.55 3.82
CA THR A 16 0.90 -9.91 2.57
C THR A 16 -0.59 -10.13 2.36
N LEU A 17 -1.37 -9.04 2.31
CA LEU A 17 -2.82 -9.11 2.08
C LEU A 17 -3.15 -9.18 0.59
N VAL A 18 -2.40 -8.43 -0.22
CA VAL A 18 -2.51 -8.38 -1.68
C VAL A 18 -1.11 -8.46 -2.27
N GLU A 19 -0.86 -9.43 -3.13
CA GLU A 19 0.44 -9.63 -3.78
C GLU A 19 0.86 -8.40 -4.59
N TYR A 20 2.16 -8.17 -4.69
CA TYR A 20 2.69 -7.11 -5.55
C TYR A 20 2.38 -7.41 -7.02
N ASN A 21 1.95 -6.39 -7.77
CA ASN A 21 1.77 -6.45 -9.22
C ASN A 21 2.51 -5.28 -9.85
N PRO A 22 3.48 -5.51 -10.76
CA PRO A 22 4.27 -4.43 -11.34
C PRO A 22 3.41 -3.47 -12.19
N PRO A 23 3.89 -2.23 -12.41
CA PRO A 23 3.28 -1.28 -13.33
C PRO A 23 3.02 -1.86 -14.72
N THR A 24 1.78 -1.76 -15.19
CA THR A 24 1.36 -2.08 -16.56
C THR A 24 0.44 -0.98 -17.14
N PRO A 25 0.92 0.28 -17.21
CA PRO A 25 0.09 1.38 -17.73
C PRO A 25 -0.34 1.11 -19.18
N PRO A 26 -1.58 1.42 -19.58
CA PRO A 26 -2.02 1.23 -20.96
C PRO A 26 -1.13 1.98 -21.97
N GLN A 27 -0.90 1.39 -23.14
CA GLN A 27 -0.14 2.07 -24.18
C GLN A 27 -0.86 3.35 -24.63
N GLY A 28 -0.13 4.46 -24.71
CA GLY A 28 -0.67 5.75 -25.15
C GLY A 28 -1.51 6.51 -24.10
N SER A 29 -1.63 6.02 -22.87
CA SER A 29 -2.28 6.78 -21.78
C SER A 29 -1.35 7.77 -21.08
N GLY A 30 -0.08 7.83 -21.50
CA GLY A 30 0.96 8.67 -20.92
C GLY A 30 1.47 8.16 -19.57
N PRO A 31 2.22 8.99 -18.81
CA PRO A 31 2.78 8.59 -17.52
C PRO A 31 1.72 8.35 -16.45
N HIS A 32 1.73 7.16 -15.84
CA HIS A 32 0.91 6.82 -14.67
C HIS A 32 1.71 6.98 -13.38
N ARG A 33 1.06 7.45 -12.31
CA ARG A 33 1.68 7.63 -10.98
C ARG A 33 1.45 6.39 -10.12
N TYR A 34 2.54 5.87 -9.55
CA TYR A 34 2.52 4.78 -8.57
C TYR A 34 2.99 5.32 -7.23
N GLN A 35 2.14 5.24 -6.22
CA GLN A 35 2.34 5.85 -4.91
C GLN A 35 2.47 4.75 -3.86
N PHE A 36 3.47 4.89 -3.00
CA PHE A 36 3.64 4.10 -1.80
C PHE A 36 3.40 4.99 -0.60
N ALA A 37 2.62 4.50 0.36
CA ALA A 37 2.40 5.15 1.65
C ALA A 37 2.64 4.13 2.75
N LEU A 38 3.43 4.50 3.75
CA LEU A 38 3.73 3.70 4.92
C LEU A 38 2.95 4.24 6.10
N TYR A 39 2.11 3.41 6.72
CA TYR A 39 1.34 3.76 7.92
C TYR A 39 1.82 2.95 9.12
N PRO A 40 1.83 3.53 10.33
CA PRO A 40 1.95 2.75 11.54
C PRO A 40 0.68 1.92 11.73
N LEU A 41 0.86 0.66 12.11
CA LEU A 41 -0.24 -0.27 12.31
C LEU A 41 -0.14 -0.90 13.70
N ASN A 42 -1.13 -0.65 14.54
CA ASN A 42 -1.16 -1.15 15.92
C ASN A 42 -1.77 -2.56 16.01
N GLU A 43 -2.68 -2.90 15.09
CA GLU A 43 -3.43 -4.15 15.06
C GLU A 43 -3.50 -4.72 13.64
N SER A 44 -3.76 -6.02 13.49
CA SER A 44 -3.87 -6.63 12.14
C SER A 44 -5.05 -6.04 11.35
N VAL A 45 -4.88 -5.86 10.04
CA VAL A 45 -5.98 -5.48 9.14
C VAL A 45 -7.04 -6.60 9.11
N PRO A 46 -8.32 -6.31 9.40
CA PRO A 46 -9.39 -7.29 9.28
C PRO A 46 -9.54 -7.80 7.85
N ALA A 47 -9.86 -9.09 7.68
CA ALA A 47 -10.03 -9.70 6.36
C ALA A 47 -11.14 -9.03 5.52
N ALA A 48 -12.15 -8.45 6.17
CA ALA A 48 -13.24 -7.72 5.51
C ALA A 48 -12.77 -6.42 4.84
N ASP A 49 -11.68 -5.82 5.32
CA ASP A 49 -11.14 -4.56 4.80
C ASP A 49 -10.09 -4.80 3.71
N VAL A 50 -9.73 -6.06 3.44
CA VAL A 50 -8.80 -6.43 2.37
C VAL A 50 -9.50 -6.24 1.01
N PRO A 51 -8.96 -5.41 0.10
CA PRO A 51 -9.58 -5.19 -1.21
C PRO A 51 -9.63 -6.48 -2.03
N THR A 52 -10.81 -6.82 -2.54
CA THR A 52 -11.01 -7.97 -3.44
C THR A 52 -10.62 -7.67 -4.89
N HIS A 53 -10.56 -6.39 -5.25
CA HIS A 53 -10.19 -5.90 -6.57
C HIS A 53 -9.19 -4.74 -6.43
N ARG A 54 -8.24 -4.63 -7.38
CA ARG A 54 -7.22 -3.56 -7.36
C ARG A 54 -7.76 -2.21 -7.86
N GLY A 55 -8.65 -2.25 -8.85
CA GLY A 55 -9.26 -1.06 -9.41
C GLY A 55 -10.26 -0.43 -8.46
N GLY A 56 -10.29 0.89 -8.39
CA GLY A 56 -11.22 1.62 -7.50
C GLY A 56 -10.84 1.60 -6.02
N PHE A 57 -9.67 1.09 -5.65
CA PHE A 57 -9.19 1.16 -4.26
C PHE A 57 -9.00 2.62 -3.84
N ASP A 58 -9.70 3.01 -2.77
CA ASP A 58 -9.59 4.33 -2.15
C ASP A 58 -8.69 4.24 -0.90
N LEU A 59 -7.45 4.71 -1.05
CA LEU A 59 -6.47 4.72 0.03
C LEU A 59 -6.90 5.61 1.21
N ALA A 60 -7.59 6.72 0.94
CA ALA A 60 -7.99 7.66 1.99
C ALA A 60 -9.13 7.07 2.83
N ALA A 61 -10.12 6.45 2.18
CA ALA A 61 -11.18 5.71 2.87
C ALA A 61 -10.59 4.56 3.69
N PHE A 62 -9.72 3.74 3.10
CA PHE A 62 -9.07 2.63 3.80
C PHE A 62 -8.28 3.07 5.03
N ALA A 63 -7.51 4.15 4.93
CA ALA A 63 -6.76 4.70 6.06
C ALA A 63 -7.68 5.29 7.15
N SER A 64 -8.81 5.88 6.75
CA SER A 64 -9.82 6.40 7.67
C SER A 64 -10.54 5.29 8.42
N ASP A 65 -10.98 4.25 7.72
CA ASP A 65 -11.73 3.12 8.29
C ASP A 65 -10.89 2.34 9.31
N LEU A 66 -9.59 2.22 9.06
CA LEU A 66 -8.63 1.60 9.97
C LEU A 66 -8.04 2.57 11.01
N GLY A 67 -8.40 3.85 10.99
CA GLY A 67 -7.89 4.84 11.92
C GLY A 67 -6.37 5.05 11.85
N LEU A 68 -5.75 4.87 10.68
CA LEU A 68 -4.30 4.90 10.50
C LEU A 68 -3.69 6.31 10.64
N GLY A 69 -4.52 7.34 10.48
CA GLY A 69 -4.07 8.73 10.48
C GLY A 69 -3.22 9.07 9.25
N ASN A 70 -2.13 9.82 9.44
CA ASN A 70 -1.25 10.23 8.36
C ASN A 70 -0.13 9.20 8.09
N PRO A 71 0.31 9.04 6.84
CA PRO A 71 1.46 8.19 6.54
C PRO A 71 2.73 8.75 7.20
N VAL A 72 3.58 7.86 7.72
CA VAL A 72 4.88 8.21 8.30
C VAL A 72 5.98 8.35 7.23
N ALA A 73 5.74 7.80 6.05
CA ALA A 73 6.59 7.99 4.87
C ALA A 73 5.78 7.78 3.60
N SER A 74 6.21 8.43 2.51
CA SER A 74 5.61 8.27 1.18
C SER A 74 6.67 8.32 0.10
N PHE A 75 6.45 7.60 -0.99
CA PHE A 75 7.27 7.65 -2.19
C PHE A 75 6.37 7.57 -3.43
N GLN A 76 6.77 8.22 -4.51
CA GLN A 76 6.07 8.13 -5.79
C GLN A 76 7.09 7.98 -6.92
N PHE A 77 6.72 7.19 -7.92
CA PHE A 77 7.36 7.20 -9.23
C PHE A 77 6.32 7.20 -10.35
N THR A 78 6.77 7.48 -11.57
CA THR A 78 5.96 7.41 -12.78
C THR A 78 6.46 6.31 -13.71
N ALA A 79 5.54 5.65 -14.42
CA ALA A 79 5.86 4.68 -15.46
C ALA A 79 4.91 4.83 -16.66
N GLU A 80 5.41 4.49 -17.84
CA GLU A 80 4.67 4.45 -19.11
C GLU A 80 5.16 3.26 -19.95
N ASN A 81 4.36 2.85 -20.93
CA ASN A 81 4.66 1.77 -21.89
C ASN A 81 5.02 2.33 -23.27
#